data_AF-Q8WPM8-F1
#
_entry.id   AF-Q8WPM8-F1
#
_cell.length_a   1.000
_cell.length_b   1.000
_cell.length_c   1.000
_cell.angle_alpha   90.00
_cell.angle_beta   90.00
_cell.angle_gamma   90.00
#
_symmetry.space_group_name_H-M   'P 1'
#
loop_
_entity.id
_entity.type
_entity.pdbx_description
1 polymer ?
#
loop_
_entity_poly.entity_id
_entity_poly.type
_entity_poly.pdbx_seq_one_letter_code
_entity_poly.pdbx_strand_id
1 'polypeptide(L)'
;MEAVTVNQAAELKPYERIQKEMDFEGFTEGDWLKYALMFLLRNQNSFTKFCNYGCWCLPEDSGTVGYGKPVDAIDAACKEYTTCFNCVHKQESCDEELYKMTGKMDNGERYLLCMDPIGSCKRNRCECDLELAKKIAGREKVWNASYHREFGESPSAGRN
;
A
#
# COMPACT_ATOMS: atom_id res chain seq x y z
N MET A 1 -18.50 -30.27 36.57
CA MET A 1 -19.54 -29.34 36.09
C MET A 1 -19.19 -27.98 36.64
N GLU A 2 -18.78 -26.93 35.91
CA GLU A 2 -18.42 -26.69 34.52
C GLU A 2 -17.24 -25.71 34.58
N ALA A 3 -16.30 -25.80 33.62
CA ALA A 3 -15.22 -24.82 33.50
C ALA A 3 -15.79 -23.50 32.94
N VAL A 4 -15.60 -22.41 33.67
CA VAL A 4 -15.91 -21.05 33.22
C VAL A 4 -15.03 -20.75 32.00
N THR A 5 -15.70 -20.46 30.89
CA THR A 5 -15.12 -20.18 29.57
C THR A 5 -14.20 -18.97 29.62
N VAL A 6 -12.94 -19.15 29.20
CA VAL A 6 -12.01 -18.04 28.93
C VAL A 6 -12.57 -17.24 27.75
N ASN A 7 -12.86 -15.95 27.99
CA ASN A 7 -13.21 -14.99 26.96
C ASN A 7 -12.10 -14.92 25.90
N GLN A 8 -12.36 -15.45 24.71
CA GLN A 8 -11.58 -15.11 23.52
C GLN A 8 -12.00 -13.70 23.08
N ALA A 9 -11.30 -12.68 23.56
CA ALA A 9 -11.30 -11.39 22.88
C ALA A 9 -10.71 -11.65 21.49
N ALA A 10 -11.53 -11.54 20.44
CA ALA A 10 -11.06 -11.69 19.07
C ALA A 10 -9.93 -10.69 18.82
N GLU A 11 -8.72 -11.19 18.55
CA GLU A 11 -7.60 -10.34 18.15
C GLU A 11 -7.97 -9.61 16.86
N LEU A 12 -7.97 -8.27 16.90
CA LEU A 12 -8.23 -7.44 15.72
C LEU A 12 -7.23 -7.78 14.64
N LYS A 13 -7.73 -7.99 13.41
CA LYS A 13 -6.86 -8.17 12.26
C LYS A 13 -5.98 -6.93 12.08
N PRO A 14 -4.77 -7.06 11.50
CA PRO A 14 -3.86 -5.93 11.36
C PRO A 14 -4.47 -4.69 10.70
N TYR A 15 -5.33 -4.84 9.68
CA TYR A 15 -6.03 -3.72 9.05
C TYR A 15 -7.09 -3.07 9.95
N GLU A 16 -7.77 -3.85 10.80
CA GLU A 16 -8.79 -3.35 11.75
C GLU A 16 -8.14 -2.54 12.87
N ARG A 17 -6.90 -2.91 13.21
CA ARG A 17 -6.05 -2.18 14.14
C ARG A 17 -5.60 -0.85 13.55
N ILE A 18 -5.04 -0.88 12.33
CA ILE A 18 -4.66 0.35 11.61
C ILE A 18 -5.86 1.27 11.47
N GLN A 19 -7.02 0.76 11.04
CA GLN A 19 -8.24 1.57 10.91
C GLN A 19 -8.73 2.18 12.23
N LYS A 20 -8.39 1.60 13.39
CA LYS A 20 -8.64 2.22 14.71
C LYS A 20 -7.56 3.22 15.10
N GLU A 21 -6.32 3.01 14.70
CA GLU A 21 -5.19 3.92 14.92
C GLU A 21 -5.27 5.18 14.03
N MET A 22 -6.04 5.11 12.94
CA MET A 22 -6.35 6.22 12.04
C MET A 22 -7.03 7.43 12.70
N ASP A 23 -7.58 7.28 13.91
CA ASP A 23 -8.19 8.36 14.70
C ASP A 23 -7.18 9.02 15.68
N PHE A 24 -5.89 8.69 15.63
CA PHE A 24 -4.85 9.20 16.54
C PHE A 24 -3.93 10.24 15.87
N GLU A 25 -3.41 11.20 16.65
CA GLU A 25 -2.46 12.21 16.16
C GLU A 25 -1.19 11.55 15.57
N GLY A 26 -0.80 11.96 14.36
CA GLY A 26 0.40 11.47 13.67
C GLY A 26 0.17 10.63 12.41
N PHE A 27 -1.09 10.49 11.95
CA PHE A 27 -1.43 9.80 10.71
C PHE A 27 -1.00 10.60 9.46
N THR A 28 -0.36 9.91 8.51
CA THR A 28 0.22 10.50 7.27
C THR A 28 -0.38 9.88 6.01
N GLU A 29 -0.09 10.45 4.84
CA GLU A 29 -0.52 9.87 3.55
C GLU A 29 -0.03 8.44 3.35
N GLY A 30 1.21 8.13 3.79
CA GLY A 30 1.80 6.80 3.64
C GLY A 30 1.05 5.71 4.43
N ASP A 31 0.35 6.09 5.50
CA ASP A 31 -0.41 5.15 6.32
C ASP A 31 -1.65 4.62 5.59
N TRP A 32 -2.23 5.41 4.68
CA TRP A 32 -3.33 4.93 3.84
C TRP A 32 -2.89 3.87 2.83
N LEU A 33 -1.71 4.02 2.21
CA LEU A 33 -1.16 3.00 1.33
C LEU A 33 -0.88 1.70 2.08
N LYS A 34 -0.31 1.81 3.29
CA LYS A 34 -0.10 0.68 4.19
C LYS A 34 -1.42 0.00 4.53
N TYR A 35 -2.45 0.76 4.90
CA TYR A 35 -3.79 0.25 5.13
C TYR A 35 -4.33 -0.49 3.90
N ALA A 36 -4.24 0.10 2.71
CA ALA A 36 -4.77 -0.49 1.49
C ALA A 36 -4.12 -1.85 1.17
N LEU A 37 -2.79 -1.91 1.26
CA LEU A 37 -2.03 -3.15 1.06
C LEU A 37 -2.42 -4.21 2.09
N MET A 38 -2.42 -3.86 3.38
CA MET A 38 -2.76 -4.81 4.44
C MET A 38 -4.22 -5.28 4.41
N PHE A 39 -5.12 -4.46 3.87
CA PHE A 39 -6.53 -4.83 3.69
C PHE A 39 -6.70 -5.84 2.54
N LEU A 40 -6.06 -5.61 1.39
CA LEU A 40 -6.26 -6.41 0.17
C LEU A 40 -5.39 -7.67 0.09
N LEU A 41 -4.23 -7.72 0.75
CA LEU A 41 -3.36 -8.90 0.75
C LEU A 41 -4.00 -10.08 1.51
N ARG A 42 -3.98 -11.27 0.90
CA ARG A 42 -4.71 -12.44 1.42
C ARG A 42 -3.98 -13.17 2.53
N ASN A 43 -2.65 -13.23 2.47
CA ASN A 43 -1.84 -14.05 3.38
C ASN A 43 -1.28 -13.30 4.60
N GLN A 44 -1.89 -12.17 4.99
CA GLN A 44 -1.28 -11.23 5.95
C GLN A 44 0.17 -10.91 5.59
N ASN A 45 0.44 -10.83 4.28
CA ASN A 45 1.74 -10.40 3.81
C ASN A 45 1.99 -8.99 4.32
N SER A 46 3.11 -8.84 5.01
CA SER A 46 3.50 -7.55 5.57
C SER A 46 3.73 -6.56 4.44
N PHE A 47 3.19 -5.35 4.59
CA PHE A 47 3.53 -4.17 3.79
C PHE A 47 5.05 -4.09 3.52
N THR A 48 5.86 -4.47 4.50
CA THR A 48 7.32 -4.46 4.44
C THR A 48 7.92 -5.32 3.33
N LYS A 49 7.21 -6.32 2.79
CA LYS A 49 7.68 -7.11 1.64
C LYS A 49 7.84 -6.31 0.35
N PHE A 50 7.16 -5.17 0.28
CA PHE A 50 7.15 -4.28 -0.88
C PHE A 50 7.95 -3.01 -0.64
N CYS A 51 8.37 -2.74 0.61
CA CYS A 51 9.39 -1.74 0.91
C CYS A 51 10.70 -2.15 0.24
N ASN A 52 11.40 -1.20 -0.38
CA ASN A 52 12.70 -1.47 -1.01
C ASN A 52 12.68 -2.64 -2.03
N TYR A 53 11.55 -2.88 -2.69
CA TYR A 53 11.40 -3.95 -3.67
C TYR A 53 11.70 -3.46 -5.09
N GLY A 54 12.61 -4.15 -5.77
CA GLY A 54 13.02 -3.83 -7.13
C GLY A 54 13.59 -2.42 -7.27
N CYS A 55 13.28 -1.80 -8.40
CA CYS A 55 13.77 -0.48 -8.77
C CYS A 55 12.88 0.67 -8.25
N TRP A 56 11.58 0.42 -8.02
CA TRP A 56 10.56 1.47 -7.86
C TRP A 56 9.71 1.38 -6.60
N CYS A 57 9.61 0.22 -5.93
CA CYS A 57 8.70 0.11 -4.80
C CYS A 57 9.27 0.72 -3.53
N LEU A 58 8.58 1.76 -3.03
CA LEU A 58 8.65 2.28 -1.66
C LEU A 58 10.09 2.36 -1.12
N PRO A 59 10.97 3.13 -1.78
CA PRO A 59 12.32 3.37 -1.26
C PRO A 59 12.23 4.09 0.09
N GLU A 60 13.01 3.66 1.08
CA GLU A 60 13.06 4.26 2.42
C GLU A 60 13.51 5.74 2.42
N ASP A 61 14.34 6.10 1.45
CA ASP A 61 14.91 7.42 1.28
C ASP A 61 13.93 8.33 0.53
N SER A 62 13.31 9.25 1.28
CA SER A 62 12.28 10.22 0.86
C SER A 62 12.65 11.16 -0.30
N GLY A 63 13.89 11.08 -0.82
CA GLY A 63 14.36 11.83 -1.99
C GLY A 63 14.62 10.98 -3.23
N THR A 64 14.59 9.65 -3.11
CA THR A 64 14.97 8.75 -4.20
C THR A 64 13.72 8.30 -4.94
N VAL A 65 13.39 8.98 -6.03
CA VAL A 65 12.41 8.47 -6.99
C VAL A 65 12.97 7.15 -7.54
N GLY A 66 12.15 6.10 -7.58
CA GLY A 66 12.51 4.86 -8.26
C GLY A 66 13.07 5.12 -9.66
N TYR A 67 14.01 4.30 -10.13
CA TYR A 67 14.67 4.53 -11.42
C TYR A 67 14.98 3.24 -12.16
N GLY A 68 15.06 3.32 -13.49
CA GLY A 68 15.41 2.18 -14.34
C GLY A 68 14.20 1.38 -14.85
N LYS A 69 14.51 0.24 -15.49
CA LYS A 69 13.49 -0.68 -16.03
C LYS A 69 12.94 -1.54 -14.89
N PRO A 70 11.62 -1.64 -14.73
CA PRO A 70 11.05 -2.53 -13.72
C PRO A 70 11.55 -3.97 -13.88
N VAL A 71 11.91 -4.60 -12.76
CA VAL A 71 12.45 -5.97 -12.75
C VAL A 71 11.36 -7.02 -12.92
N ASP A 72 10.13 -6.70 -12.52
CA ASP A 72 8.95 -7.53 -12.70
C ASP A 72 7.65 -6.70 -12.76
N ALA A 73 6.51 -7.39 -12.71
CA ALA A 73 5.20 -6.76 -12.76
C ALA A 73 4.75 -6.09 -11.45
N ILE A 74 5.36 -6.42 -10.31
CA ILE A 74 5.13 -5.74 -9.03
C ILE A 74 5.86 -4.40 -9.06
N ASP A 75 7.13 -4.42 -9.44
CA ASP A 75 7.97 -3.24 -9.61
C ASP A 75 7.40 -2.28 -10.67
N ALA A 76 6.81 -2.82 -11.74
CA ALA A 76 6.12 -2.01 -12.74
C ALA A 76 4.89 -1.28 -12.18
N ALA A 77 4.13 -1.92 -11.28
CA ALA A 77 3.00 -1.27 -10.61
C ALA A 77 3.48 -0.13 -9.69
N CYS A 78 4.62 -0.31 -9.02
CA CYS A 78 5.24 0.74 -8.21
C CYS A 78 5.71 1.94 -9.06
N LYS A 79 6.27 1.68 -10.24
CA LYS A 79 6.61 2.75 -11.21
C LYS A 79 5.37 3.55 -11.64
N GLU A 80 4.28 2.86 -11.92
CA GLU A 80 3.00 3.49 -12.29
C GLU A 80 2.45 4.32 -11.12
N TYR A 81 2.53 3.80 -9.90
CA TYR A 81 2.19 4.53 -8.68
C TYR A 81 3.00 5.82 -8.53
N THR A 82 4.32 5.75 -8.63
CA THR A 82 5.19 6.94 -8.57
C THR A 82 4.80 7.98 -9.62
N THR A 83 4.44 7.54 -10.82
CA THR A 83 3.95 8.43 -11.88
C THR A 83 2.61 9.09 -11.50
N CYS A 84 1.67 8.32 -10.97
CA CYS A 84 0.38 8.79 -10.48
C CYS A 84 0.55 9.82 -9.35
N PHE A 85 1.27 9.44 -8.30
CA PHE A 85 1.55 10.26 -7.13
C PHE A 85 2.16 11.61 -7.51
N ASN A 86 3.20 11.60 -8.36
CA ASN A 86 3.85 12.82 -8.84
C ASN A 86 2.94 13.68 -9.72
N CYS A 87 2.05 13.08 -10.52
CA CYS A 87 1.12 13.83 -11.35
C CYS A 87 0.08 14.57 -10.50
N VAL A 88 -0.44 13.90 -9.46
CA VAL A 88 -1.46 14.46 -8.58
C VAL A 88 -0.87 15.54 -7.67
N HIS A 89 0.32 15.34 -7.11
CA HIS A 89 0.98 16.34 -6.24
C HIS A 89 1.48 17.59 -6.97
N LYS A 90 1.61 17.56 -8.30
CA LYS A 90 1.96 18.74 -9.11
C LYS A 90 0.75 19.65 -9.40
N GLN A 91 -0.46 19.27 -8.99
CA GLN A 91 -1.64 20.09 -9.19
C GLN A 91 -1.63 21.24 -8.17
N GLU A 92 -1.64 22.49 -8.65
CA GLU A 92 -1.58 23.72 -7.83
C GLU A 92 -2.64 23.81 -6.71
N SER A 93 -3.76 23.11 -6.87
CA SER A 93 -4.89 23.11 -5.93
C SER A 93 -4.98 21.83 -5.09
N CYS A 94 -3.91 21.04 -5.01
CA CYS A 94 -3.92 19.84 -4.18
C CYS A 94 -3.66 20.20 -2.72
N ASP A 95 -4.73 20.33 -1.96
CA ASP A 95 -4.69 20.54 -0.52
C ASP A 95 -3.91 19.42 0.20
N GLU A 96 -3.17 19.79 1.26
CA GLU A 96 -2.41 18.90 2.13
C GLU A 96 -3.31 18.06 3.05
N GLU A 97 -4.60 18.40 3.14
CA GLU A 97 -5.56 17.59 3.87
C GLU A 97 -5.59 16.13 3.41
N LEU A 98 -5.71 15.21 4.38
CA LEU A 98 -5.77 13.78 4.14
C LEU A 98 -7.06 13.40 3.41
N TYR A 99 -6.94 12.48 2.46
CA TYR A 99 -8.09 11.86 1.81
C TYR A 99 -8.74 10.79 2.70
N LYS A 100 -9.89 10.26 2.29
CA LYS A 100 -10.64 9.22 3.02
C LYS A 100 -10.84 7.97 2.18
N MET A 101 -10.49 6.82 2.74
CA MET A 101 -10.71 5.48 2.18
C MET A 101 -11.44 4.56 3.17
N THR A 102 -12.25 3.63 2.68
CA THR A 102 -12.95 2.65 3.52
C THR A 102 -12.90 1.25 2.91
N GLY A 103 -12.64 0.26 3.75
CA GLY A 103 -12.71 -1.16 3.40
C GLY A 103 -14.12 -1.73 3.52
N LYS A 104 -14.47 -2.60 2.59
CA LYS A 104 -15.71 -3.36 2.55
C LYS A 104 -15.44 -4.82 2.21
N MET A 105 -16.37 -5.67 2.60
CA MET A 105 -16.37 -7.09 2.25
C MET A 105 -17.74 -7.45 1.70
N ASP A 106 -17.77 -8.09 0.54
CA ASP A 106 -18.98 -8.65 -0.07
C ASP A 106 -18.67 -10.05 -0.59
N ASN A 107 -19.49 -11.03 -0.24
CA ASN A 107 -19.33 -12.44 -0.62
C ASN A 107 -17.90 -13.02 -0.42
N GLY A 108 -17.20 -12.56 0.61
CA GLY A 108 -15.82 -12.99 0.91
C GLY A 108 -14.74 -12.28 0.08
N GLU A 109 -15.12 -11.39 -0.83
CA GLU A 109 -14.22 -10.51 -1.56
C GLU A 109 -14.02 -9.19 -0.80
N ARG A 110 -12.76 -8.75 -0.71
CA ARG A 110 -12.37 -7.49 -0.07
C ARG A 110 -12.21 -6.42 -1.12
N TYR A 111 -12.82 -5.27 -0.91
CA TYR A 111 -12.65 -4.10 -1.77
C TYR A 111 -12.52 -2.83 -0.93
N LEU A 112 -11.82 -1.85 -1.48
CA LEU A 112 -11.62 -0.54 -0.88
C LEU A 112 -12.34 0.50 -1.74
N LEU A 113 -12.87 1.53 -1.09
CA LEU A 113 -13.54 2.66 -1.72
C LEU A 113 -12.88 3.94 -1.26
N CYS A 114 -12.42 4.75 -2.21
CA CYS A 114 -12.13 6.16 -1.93
C CYS A 114 -13.46 6.90 -1.71
N MET A 115 -13.49 7.88 -0.81
CA MET A 115 -14.75 8.50 -0.34
C MET A 115 -14.91 9.96 -0.78
N ASP A 116 -13.81 10.64 -1.09
CA ASP A 116 -13.84 12.04 -1.52
C ASP A 116 -14.52 12.23 -2.90
N PRO A 117 -15.01 13.43 -3.26
CA PRO A 117 -15.70 13.65 -4.53
C PRO A 117 -14.87 13.24 -5.75
N ILE A 118 -15.52 12.65 -6.76
CA ILE A 118 -14.87 12.31 -8.04
C ILE A 118 -14.26 13.56 -8.67
N GLY A 119 -13.02 13.45 -9.12
CA GLY A 119 -12.26 14.56 -9.71
C GLY A 119 -11.56 15.48 -8.71
N SER A 120 -11.80 15.31 -7.40
CA SER A 120 -11.05 16.05 -6.37
C SER A 120 -9.61 15.53 -6.25
N CYS A 121 -8.68 16.39 -5.80
CA CYS A 121 -7.29 15.95 -5.60
C CYS A 121 -7.18 14.81 -4.59
N LYS A 122 -7.94 14.90 -3.48
CA LYS A 122 -8.01 13.84 -2.46
C LYS A 122 -8.43 12.50 -3.01
N ARG A 123 -9.49 12.49 -3.84
CA ARG A 123 -9.90 11.28 -4.55
C ARG A 123 -8.77 10.76 -5.41
N ASN A 124 -8.12 11.60 -6.21
CA ASN A 124 -7.04 11.16 -7.10
C ASN A 124 -5.84 10.59 -6.33
N ARG A 125 -5.45 11.17 -5.19
CA ARG A 125 -4.42 10.63 -4.28
C ARG A 125 -4.80 9.24 -3.77
N CYS A 126 -6.03 9.10 -3.25
CA CYS A 126 -6.55 7.82 -2.81
C CYS A 126 -6.58 6.76 -3.92
N GLU A 127 -7.02 7.13 -5.13
CA GLU A 127 -7.09 6.18 -6.25
C GLU A 127 -5.70 5.74 -6.70
N CYS A 128 -4.66 6.58 -6.60
CA CYS A 128 -3.28 6.14 -6.83
C CYS A 128 -2.86 5.02 -5.86
N ASP A 129 -3.13 5.18 -4.56
CA ASP A 129 -2.80 4.19 -3.54
C ASP A 129 -3.62 2.91 -3.69
N LEU A 130 -4.92 3.06 -3.97
CA LEU A 130 -5.83 1.94 -4.21
C LEU A 130 -5.41 1.11 -5.43
N GLU A 131 -5.06 1.77 -6.53
CA GLU A 131 -4.62 1.07 -7.75
C GLU A 131 -3.31 0.31 -7.54
N LEU A 132 -2.35 0.88 -6.79
CA LEU A 132 -1.14 0.16 -6.40
C LEU A 132 -1.49 -1.08 -5.57
N ALA A 133 -2.30 -0.92 -4.53
CA ALA A 133 -2.66 -2.02 -3.63
C ALA A 133 -3.39 -3.15 -4.36
N LYS A 134 -4.33 -2.84 -5.27
CA LYS A 134 -4.99 -3.85 -6.13
C LYS A 134 -3.99 -4.60 -7.01
N LYS A 135 -3.09 -3.85 -7.66
CA LYS A 135 -2.07 -4.42 -8.56
C LYS A 135 -1.10 -5.34 -7.82
N ILE A 136 -0.70 -4.98 -6.61
CA ILE A 136 0.15 -5.81 -5.76
C ILE A 136 -0.62 -7.04 -5.27
N ALA A 137 -1.84 -6.87 -4.75
CA ALA A 137 -2.66 -7.99 -4.27
C ALA A 137 -2.95 -9.03 -5.37
N GLY A 138 -3.18 -8.58 -6.60
CA GLY A 138 -3.34 -9.46 -7.77
C GLY A 138 -2.07 -10.20 -8.19
N ARG A 139 -0.89 -9.77 -7.73
CA ARG A 139 0.43 -10.31 -8.10
C ARG A 139 1.21 -10.89 -6.91
N GLU A 140 0.57 -11.01 -5.75
CA GLU A 140 1.18 -11.49 -4.49
C GLU A 140 1.94 -12.82 -4.66
N LYS A 141 1.43 -13.73 -5.52
CA LYS A 141 2.01 -15.06 -5.75
C LYS A 141 3.29 -15.06 -6.57
N VAL A 142 3.57 -14.01 -7.35
CA VAL A 142 4.77 -13.91 -8.19
C VAL A 142 5.87 -13.08 -7.53
N TRP A 143 5.66 -12.62 -6.29
CA TRP A 143 6.68 -11.94 -5.52
C TRP A 143 7.93 -12.81 -5.36
N ASN A 144 9.08 -12.20 -5.64
CA ASN A 144 10.38 -12.86 -5.60
C ASN A 144 11.33 -12.15 -4.63
N ALA A 145 11.78 -12.86 -3.60
CA ALA A 145 12.71 -12.36 -2.58
C ALA A 145 14.03 -11.83 -3.16
N SER A 146 14.49 -12.37 -4.28
CA SER A 146 15.74 -11.93 -4.93
C SER A 146 15.70 -10.49 -5.44
N TYR A 147 14.51 -9.89 -5.59
CA TYR A 147 14.36 -8.49 -5.99
C TYR A 147 14.24 -7.53 -4.80
N HIS A 148 14.18 -8.03 -3.56
CA HIS A 148 14.15 -7.19 -2.37
C HIS A 148 15.57 -6.73 -2.01
N ARG A 149 15.80 -5.42 -1.84
CA ARG A 149 17.17 -4.88 -1.66
C ARG A 149 17.89 -5.38 -0.40
N GLU A 150 17.16 -5.76 0.65
CA GLU A 150 17.73 -6.31 1.89
C GLU A 150 17.94 -7.84 1.87
N PHE A 151 17.15 -8.58 1.09
CA PHE A 151 17.11 -10.05 1.13
C PHE A 151 17.60 -10.73 -0.15
N GLY A 152 17.73 -9.99 -1.25
CA GLY A 152 18.19 -10.44 -2.54
C GLY A 152 19.58 -9.93 -2.92
N GLU A 153 20.12 -10.40 -4.04
CA GLU A 153 21.24 -9.72 -4.70
C GLU A 153 20.69 -8.40 -5.24
N SER A 154 21.20 -7.26 -4.74
CA SER A 154 20.85 -5.93 -5.23
C SER A 154 20.83 -5.97 -6.77
N PRO A 155 19.69 -5.68 -7.45
CA PRO A 155 19.66 -5.66 -8.90
C PRO A 155 20.59 -4.54 -9.30
N SER A 156 21.84 -4.89 -9.60
CA SER A 156 22.83 -3.94 -10.05
C SER A 156 22.20 -3.25 -11.24
N ALA A 157 21.86 -1.97 -11.05
CA ALA A 157 21.41 -1.11 -12.11
C ALA A 157 22.39 -1.32 -13.26
N GLY A 158 21.91 -1.89 -14.36
CA GLY A 158 22.69 -2.08 -15.56
C GLY A 158 23.12 -0.71 -16.03
N ARG A 159 24.32 -0.29 -15.60
CA ARG A 159 25.07 0.82 -16.17
C ARG A 159 25.48 0.37 -17.56
N ASN A 160 24.77 0.88 -18.57
CA ASN A 160 25.29 1.15 -19.90
C ASN A 160 24.68 2.48 -20.36
#